data_AF-A0A1W1UC15-F1
#
_entry.id   AF-A0A1W1UC15-F1
#
_cell.length_a   1.000
_cell.length_b   1.000
_cell.length_c   1.000
_cell.angle_alpha   90.00
_cell.angle_beta   90.00
_cell.angle_gamma   90.00
#
_symmetry.space_group_name_H-M   'P 1'
#
loop_
_entity.id
_entity.type
_entity.pdbx_description
1 polymer ?
#
loop_
_entity_poly.entity_id
_entity_poly.type
_entity_poly.pdbx_seq_one_letter_code
_entity_poly.pdbx_strand_id
1 'polypeptide(L)'
;MGVTPHAERRLRRLIHHQNQRTELNAETLTERLQTQGAERVAGEAEVVVVLDGSDLRKPHSQKLEHLDVVRDLKGNLVPGYHTLNAIGASKPAVSPHVQHAESWFFE
;
A
#
# COMPACT_ATOMS: atom_id res chain seq x y z
N MET A 1 -24.69 3.17 -5.05
CA MET A 1 -24.15 1.93 -4.45
C MET A 1 -23.73 1.02 -5.60
N GLY A 2 -22.53 1.23 -6.15
CA GLY A 2 -22.10 0.64 -7.42
C GLY A 2 -21.67 -0.81 -7.27
N VAL A 3 -22.46 -1.74 -7.84
CA VAL A 3 -22.02 -3.11 -8.06
C VAL A 3 -20.97 -3.05 -9.17
N THR A 4 -19.69 -3.07 -8.80
CA THR A 4 -18.64 -3.21 -9.80
C THR A 4 -18.71 -4.64 -10.39
N PRO A 5 -18.47 -4.85 -11.69
CA PRO A 5 -18.50 -6.18 -12.33
C PRO A 5 -17.58 -7.23 -11.66
N HIS A 6 -16.66 -6.77 -10.82
CA HIS A 6 -15.71 -7.58 -10.07
C HIS A 6 -16.22 -8.00 -8.68
N ALA A 7 -17.27 -7.37 -8.14
CA ALA A 7 -17.85 -7.68 -6.84
C ALA A 7 -18.66 -8.99 -6.87
N GLU A 8 -19.58 -9.14 -7.83
CA GLU A 8 -20.36 -10.37 -8.02
C GLU A 8 -19.43 -11.57 -8.28
N ARG A 9 -18.42 -11.38 -9.14
CA ARG A 9 -17.47 -12.43 -9.51
C ARG A 9 -16.65 -12.92 -8.31
N ARG A 10 -16.22 -12.00 -7.43
CA ARG A 10 -15.54 -12.35 -6.17
C ARG A 10 -16.48 -13.10 -5.22
N LEU A 11 -17.72 -12.64 -5.08
CA LEU A 11 -18.71 -13.30 -4.22
C LEU A 11 -19.04 -14.72 -4.70
N ARG A 12 -19.20 -14.92 -6.01
CA ARG A 12 -19.40 -16.26 -6.60
C ARG A 12 -18.22 -17.17 -6.34
N ARG A 13 -16.98 -16.69 -6.53
CA ARG A 13 -15.78 -17.47 -6.18
C ARG A 13 -15.77 -17.84 -4.70
N LEU A 14 -16.23 -16.94 -3.83
CA LEU A 14 -16.27 -17.17 -2.38
C LEU A 14 -17.23 -18.29 -2.00
N ILE A 15 -18.47 -18.19 -2.49
CA ILE A 15 -19.54 -19.15 -2.23
C ILE A 15 -19.21 -20.53 -2.82
N HIS A 16 -18.52 -20.58 -3.97
CA HIS A 16 -18.16 -21.84 -4.63
C HIS A 16 -16.77 -22.38 -4.23
N HIS A 17 -16.11 -21.80 -3.22
CA HIS A 17 -14.75 -22.17 -2.81
C HIS A 17 -13.70 -22.13 -3.94
N GLN A 18 -13.95 -21.30 -4.96
CA GLN A 18 -13.09 -21.09 -6.12
C GLN A 18 -12.18 -19.85 -5.96
N ASN A 19 -12.09 -19.29 -4.75
CA ASN A 19 -11.03 -18.34 -4.45
C ASN A 19 -9.73 -19.12 -4.43
N GLN A 20 -9.00 -19.08 -5.53
CA GLN A 20 -7.61 -19.51 -5.51
C GLN A 20 -6.88 -18.59 -4.54
N ARG A 21 -6.19 -19.17 -3.54
CA ARG A 21 -5.18 -18.42 -2.79
C ARG A 21 -4.19 -17.94 -3.84
N THR A 22 -4.05 -16.63 -3.98
CA THR A 22 -3.08 -16.09 -4.91
C THR A 22 -1.69 -16.44 -4.39
N GLU A 23 -0.81 -16.96 -5.25
CA GLU A 23 0.61 -17.20 -4.94
C GLU A 23 1.41 -15.89 -4.91
N LEU A 24 0.76 -14.78 -4.54
CA LEU A 24 1.43 -13.50 -4.40
C LEU A 24 2.25 -13.52 -3.13
N ASN A 25 3.57 -13.42 -3.31
CA ASN A 25 4.52 -13.22 -2.23
C ASN A 25 4.71 -11.72 -2.00
N ALA A 26 4.53 -11.27 -0.75
CA ALA A 26 4.65 -9.86 -0.38
C ALA A 26 6.05 -9.30 -0.59
N GLU A 27 7.10 -10.08 -0.33
CA GLU A 27 8.49 -9.69 -0.55
C GLU A 27 8.77 -9.46 -2.05
N THR A 28 8.36 -10.41 -2.89
CA THR A 28 8.49 -10.27 -4.35
C THR A 28 7.71 -9.08 -4.88
N LEU A 29 6.50 -8.84 -4.37
CA LEU A 29 5.69 -7.69 -4.76
C LEU A 29 6.38 -6.39 -4.38
N THR A 30 6.85 -6.28 -3.12
CA THR A 30 7.56 -5.11 -2.60
C THR A 30 8.80 -4.80 -3.44
N GLU A 31 9.64 -5.80 -3.70
CA GLU A 31 10.86 -5.65 -4.51
C GLU A 31 10.55 -5.11 -5.91
N ARG A 32 9.53 -5.68 -6.58
CA ARG A 32 9.13 -5.26 -7.93
C ARG A 32 8.62 -3.83 -7.95
N LEU A 33 7.81 -3.45 -6.98
CA LEU A 33 7.25 -2.10 -6.89
C LEU A 33 8.32 -1.07 -6.56
N GLN A 34 9.26 -1.39 -5.65
CA GLN A 34 10.40 -0.53 -5.35
C GLN A 34 11.31 -0.34 -6.56
N THR A 35 11.60 -1.42 -7.30
CA THR A 35 12.40 -1.36 -8.53
C THR A 35 11.75 -0.44 -9.55
N GLN A 36 10.45 -0.63 -9.81
CA GLN A 36 9.69 0.22 -10.73
C GLN A 36 9.65 1.67 -10.26
N GLY A 37 9.52 1.93 -8.96
CA GLY A 37 9.57 3.27 -8.39
C GLY A 37 10.92 3.94 -8.63
N ALA A 38 12.02 3.22 -8.38
CA ALA A 38 13.38 3.71 -8.60
C ALA A 38 13.65 4.01 -10.10
N GLU A 39 13.22 3.12 -11.00
CA GLU A 39 13.35 3.32 -12.45
C GLU A 39 12.62 4.59 -12.92
N ARG A 40 11.45 4.91 -12.34
CA ARG A 40 10.68 6.10 -12.73
C ARG A 40 11.34 7.42 -12.39
N VAL A 41 12.16 7.46 -11.34
CA VAL A 41 12.89 8.66 -10.92
C VAL A 41 14.36 8.61 -11.32
N ALA A 42 14.78 7.57 -12.05
CA ALA A 42 16.15 7.41 -12.51
C ALA A 42 16.50 8.52 -13.52
N GLY A 43 17.65 9.16 -13.32
CA GLY A 43 18.12 10.25 -14.18
C GLY A 43 17.58 11.63 -13.81
N GLU A 44 16.67 11.72 -12.83
CA GLU A 44 16.26 13.00 -12.27
C GLU A 44 17.41 13.67 -11.51
N ALA A 45 17.59 14.97 -11.71
CA ALA A 45 18.66 15.73 -11.06
C ALA A 45 18.45 15.85 -9.55
N GLU A 46 17.19 15.80 -9.10
CA GLU A 46 16.79 15.90 -7.71
C GLU A 46 15.54 15.06 -7.46
N VAL A 47 15.57 14.24 -6.41
CA VAL A 47 14.42 13.48 -5.92
C VAL A 47 14.22 13.82 -4.46
N VAL A 48 13.02 14.29 -4.12
CA VAL A 48 12.59 14.46 -2.74
C VAL A 48 11.97 13.15 -2.27
N VAL A 49 12.50 12.60 -1.18
CA VAL A 49 11.93 11.41 -0.54
C VAL A 49 11.25 11.84 0.75
N VAL A 50 9.94 11.63 0.83
CA VAL A 50 9.15 11.82 2.05
C VAL A 50 9.07 10.48 2.77
N LEU A 51 9.58 10.44 3.99
CA LEU A 51 9.46 9.30 4.88
C LEU A 51 8.36 9.57 5.90
N ASP A 52 7.41 8.64 6.02
CA ASP A 52 6.31 8.74 6.99
C ASP A 52 6.11 7.44 7.75
N GLY A 53 6.07 7.56 9.08
CA GLY A 53 5.75 6.44 9.96
C GLY A 53 4.24 6.34 10.15
N SER A 54 3.69 5.14 10.08
CA SER A 54 2.26 4.91 10.28
C SER A 54 1.99 3.63 11.06
N ASP A 55 0.79 3.56 11.63
CA ASP A 55 0.31 2.37 12.34
C ASP A 55 -0.85 1.74 11.58
N LEU A 56 -0.62 0.55 11.02
CA LEU A 56 -1.65 -0.27 10.39
C LEU A 56 -2.40 -1.07 11.46
N ARG A 57 -3.56 -0.57 11.88
CA ARG A 57 -4.38 -1.17 12.96
C ARG A 57 -5.21 -2.35 12.45
N LYS A 58 -5.09 -3.50 13.08
CA LYS A 58 -5.84 -4.73 12.76
C LYS A 58 -6.56 -5.28 14.01
N PRO A 59 -7.48 -4.52 14.65
CA PRO A 59 -8.02 -4.84 15.97
C PRO A 59 -8.79 -6.18 16.07
N HIS A 60 -9.17 -6.78 14.93
CA HIS A 60 -9.88 -8.06 14.87
C HIS A 60 -9.00 -9.22 14.37
N SER A 61 -7.72 -8.98 14.08
CA SER A 61 -6.78 -10.02 13.67
C SER A 61 -6.05 -10.60 14.87
N GLN A 62 -5.98 -11.93 14.94
CA GLN A 62 -5.26 -12.66 15.99
C GLN A 62 -4.28 -13.70 15.43
N LYS A 63 -4.30 -13.94 14.12
CA LYS A 63 -3.58 -15.04 13.47
C LYS A 63 -2.74 -14.60 12.26
N LEU A 64 -2.64 -13.30 12.00
CA LEU A 64 -1.73 -12.82 10.97
C LEU A 64 -0.29 -12.95 11.50
N GLU A 65 0.62 -13.30 10.61
CA GLU A 65 2.03 -13.39 10.91
C GLU A 65 2.62 -12.01 11.27
N HIS A 66 3.64 -12.02 12.13
CA HIS A 66 4.39 -10.82 12.54
C HIS A 66 3.55 -9.67 13.12
N LEU A 67 2.33 -9.97 13.58
CA LEU A 67 1.45 -9.00 14.21
C LEU A 67 2.10 -8.44 15.47
N ASP A 68 2.17 -7.11 15.55
CA ASP A 68 2.69 -6.37 16.70
C ASP A 68 1.55 -5.63 17.42
N VAL A 69 1.90 -4.72 18.33
CA VAL A 69 0.98 -3.91 19.11
C VAL A 69 1.18 -2.42 18.81
N VAL A 70 0.15 -1.77 18.28
CA VAL A 70 0.13 -0.33 17.95
C VAL A 70 -0.93 0.41 18.77
N ARG A 71 -0.97 1.74 18.69
CA ARG A 71 -2.03 2.54 19.35
C ARG A 71 -3.17 2.84 18.40
N ASP A 72 -4.41 2.58 18.84
CA ASP A 72 -5.60 3.07 18.15
C ASP A 72 -5.74 4.60 18.28
N LEU A 73 -6.72 5.18 17.57
CA LEU A 73 -6.97 6.63 17.60
C LEU A 73 -7.45 7.16 18.96
N LYS A 74 -7.82 6.27 19.89
CA LYS A 74 -8.18 6.59 21.27
C LYS A 74 -7.01 6.33 22.25
N GLY A 75 -5.86 5.90 21.74
CA GLY A 75 -4.65 5.59 22.53
C GLY A 75 -4.58 4.17 23.09
N ASN A 76 -5.59 3.32 22.85
CA ASN A 76 -5.59 1.94 23.33
C ASN A 76 -4.61 1.09 22.53
N LEU A 77 -4.02 0.09 23.19
CA LEU A 77 -3.17 -0.88 22.52
C LEU A 77 -4.02 -1.88 21.74
N VAL A 78 -3.74 -2.02 20.45
CA VAL A 78 -4.43 -2.95 19.56
C VAL A 78 -3.43 -3.68 18.68
N PRO A 79 -3.75 -4.92 18.25
CA PRO A 79 -3.05 -5.58 17.16
C PRO A 79 -2.81 -4.70 15.93
N GLY A 80 -1.61 -4.75 15.36
CA GLY A 80 -1.29 -4.02 14.14
C GLY A 80 0.17 -4.16 13.70
N TYR A 81 0.62 -3.23 12.87
CA TYR A 81 2.00 -3.14 12.39
C TYR A 81 2.45 -1.68 12.41
N HIS A 82 3.68 -1.45 12.83
CA HIS A 82 4.38 -0.20 12.55
C HIS A 82 4.91 -0.24 11.11
N THR A 83 4.54 0.74 10.30
CA THR A 83 5.00 0.88 8.92
C THR A 83 5.88 2.12 8.79
N LEU A 84 6.88 2.04 7.92
CA LEU A 84 7.64 3.19 7.46
C LEU A 84 7.51 3.23 5.94
N ASN A 85 6.83 4.26 5.46
CA ASN A 85 6.56 4.44 4.04
C ASN A 85 7.52 5.47 3.46
N ALA A 86 7.92 5.26 2.20
CA ALA A 86 8.76 6.18 1.45
C ALA A 86 8.06 6.57 0.14
N ILE A 87 7.94 7.87 -0.11
CA ILE A 87 7.39 8.42 -1.36
C ILE A 87 8.46 9.28 -2.01
N GLY A 88 8.93 8.87 -3.18
CA GLY A 88 9.83 9.66 -4.02
C GLY A 88 9.03 10.58 -4.94
N ALA A 89 9.44 11.84 -5.05
CA ALA A 89 8.92 12.81 -5.99
C ALA A 89 10.06 13.58 -6.65
N SER A 90 10.09 13.63 -7.98
CA SER A 90 10.94 14.55 -8.74
C SER A 90 10.16 15.81 -9.11
N LYS A 91 10.86 16.91 -9.40
CA LYS A 91 10.19 18.09 -9.97
C LYS A 91 9.67 17.71 -11.36
N PRO A 92 8.42 18.06 -11.73
CA PRO A 92 7.99 17.91 -13.10
C PRO A 92 8.91 18.73 -14.02
N ALA A 93 9.26 18.19 -15.18
CA ALA A 93 9.95 18.92 -16.24
C ALA A 93 9.08 20.11 -16.70
N VAL A 94 9.21 21.25 -16.01
CA VAL A 94 8.65 22.58 -16.22
C VAL A 94 7.34 22.68 -17.02
N SER A 95 6.23 22.90 -16.31
CA SER A 95 5.34 24.05 -16.53
C SER A 95 4.55 24.40 -15.26
N PRO A 96 4.31 25.69 -14.95
CA PRO A 96 3.93 26.16 -13.60
C PRO A 96 2.43 26.05 -13.24
N HIS A 97 1.63 25.29 -13.98
CA HIS A 97 0.22 25.10 -13.67
C HIS A 97 -0.19 23.64 -13.84
N VAL A 98 -0.95 23.16 -12.84
CA VAL A 98 -1.52 21.82 -12.65
C VAL A 98 -0.61 20.88 -11.85
N GLN A 99 -0.82 20.92 -10.53
CA GLN A 99 -0.40 19.88 -9.59
C GLN A 99 -1.36 18.69 -9.74
N HIS A 100 -0.93 17.60 -10.36
CA HIS A 100 -1.54 16.30 -10.16
C HIS A 100 -0.69 15.55 -9.14
N ALA A 101 -1.07 15.66 -7.87
CA ALA A 101 -0.60 14.75 -6.84
C ALA A 101 -1.34 13.42 -7.02
N GLU A 102 -0.74 12.48 -7.75
CA GLU A 102 -1.16 11.08 -7.64
C GLU A 102 -0.41 10.46 -6.46
N SER A 103 -1.12 10.35 -5.33
CA SER A 103 -0.69 9.59 -4.17
C SER A 103 -0.75 8.10 -4.51
N TRP A 104 0.41 7.49 -4.81
CA TRP A 104 0.52 6.06 -4.98
C TRP A 104 0.93 5.43 -3.65
N PHE A 105 -0.07 4.89 -2.93
CA PHE A 105 0.14 4.03 -1.78
C PHE A 105 0.70 2.69 -2.25
N PHE A 106 1.84 2.28 -1.68
CA PHE A 106 2.28 0.89 -1.72
C PHE A 106 2.30 0.38 -0.27
N GLU A 107 1.41 -0.57 0.02
CA GLU A 107 1.39 -1.42 1.23
C GLU A 107 2.14 -2.72 0.94
#